data_AF-A0A2X3F0T5-F1
#
_entry.id   AF-A0A2X3F0T5-F1
#
_cell.length_a   1.000
_cell.length_b   1.000
_cell.length_c   1.000
_cell.angle_alpha   90.00
_cell.angle_beta   90.00
_cell.angle_gamma   90.00
#
_symmetry.space_group_name_H-M   'P 1'
#
loop_
_entity.id
_entity.type
_entity.pdbx_description
1 polymer ?
#
loop_
_entity_poly.entity_id
_entity_poly.type
_entity_poly.pdbx_seq_one_letter_code
_entity_poly.pdbx_strand_id
1 'polypeptide(L)'
;MTRKPETVTEPLSVLLNPYRPQPLAGVVFSEASVEAGRSVRHHWGRDNRWETIPDSVLWLPAGLRPRKQGVNWMRGMSVAAAALMLLWAASMTVSFIANRHLVAIAQEQVRLASAEKQPLAVRLHALSALQKTLSQLEYRSQHGAPWYLRAGLSQNDDLLAALFPRYGGEGAAAAARCAAHHLEEQLTAFVQLPPDSPLREKMTKTAYGQLKQYLMLTRPEKMDATWFATTLMQDWPQHSGIADAVWQGSGPSLLAFYAASLASHPQWRLPVDDGLVSQVRTRLIRQLGQRNSESTLYQKMLAQVANQVCRYAPGGYDCRHRCFASVQH
;
A
#
# COMPACT_ATOMS: atom_id res chain seq x y z
N MET A 1 29.09 -24.01 -46.04
CA MET A 1 30.36 -23.37 -45.63
C MET A 1 30.23 -22.88 -44.21
N THR A 2 30.64 -23.70 -43.25
CA THR A 2 30.53 -23.45 -41.81
C THR A 2 31.73 -22.61 -41.34
N ARG A 3 31.48 -21.35 -40.94
CA ARG A 3 32.48 -20.53 -40.24
C ARG A 3 32.71 -21.14 -38.86
N LYS A 4 33.90 -21.73 -38.65
CA LYS A 4 34.38 -22.04 -37.30
C LYS A 4 34.55 -20.72 -36.54
N PRO A 5 34.06 -20.60 -35.29
CA PRO A 5 34.36 -19.46 -34.45
C PRO A 5 35.86 -19.48 -34.12
N GLU A 6 36.60 -18.44 -34.52
CA GLU A 6 37.95 -18.22 -34.02
C GLU A 6 37.90 -18.14 -32.50
N THR A 7 38.56 -19.11 -31.91
CA THR A 7 38.66 -19.40 -30.50
C THR A 7 39.17 -18.20 -29.71
N VAL A 8 38.27 -17.54 -28.97
CA VAL A 8 38.57 -16.51 -27.96
C VAL A 8 39.50 -17.04 -26.84
N THR A 9 39.78 -18.34 -26.83
CA THR A 9 40.68 -19.01 -25.89
C THR A 9 42.17 -18.73 -26.13
N GLU A 10 42.62 -18.38 -27.34
CA GLU A 10 44.03 -18.00 -27.58
C GLU A 10 44.47 -16.71 -26.88
N PRO A 11 43.74 -15.58 -26.96
CA PRO A 11 44.15 -14.37 -26.24
C PRO A 11 44.03 -14.51 -24.71
N LEU A 12 43.17 -15.40 -24.22
CA LEU A 12 42.99 -15.65 -22.78
C LEU A 12 44.04 -16.59 -22.19
N SER A 13 44.55 -17.57 -22.96
CA SER A 13 45.59 -18.49 -22.49
C SER A 13 46.93 -17.78 -22.24
N VAL A 14 47.22 -16.70 -22.97
CA VAL A 14 48.40 -15.84 -22.76
C VAL A 14 48.33 -15.06 -21.43
N LEU A 15 47.12 -14.74 -20.96
CA LEU A 15 46.92 -14.05 -19.67
C LEU A 15 47.02 -15.00 -18.46
N LEU A 16 46.76 -16.30 -18.66
CA LEU A 16 46.66 -17.33 -17.61
C LEU A 16 47.94 -18.15 -17.41
N ASN A 17 48.98 -17.96 -18.23
CA ASN A 17 50.24 -18.69 -18.10
C ASN A 17 51.16 -18.06 -17.02
N PRO A 18 51.54 -18.79 -15.95
CA PRO A 18 52.43 -18.29 -14.90
C PRO A 18 53.85 -17.99 -15.41
N TYR A 19 54.26 -18.57 -16.54
CA TYR A 19 55.47 -18.20 -17.26
C TYR A 19 55.09 -17.36 -18.47
N ARG A 20 55.15 -16.03 -18.33
CA ARG A 20 55.16 -15.13 -19.50
C ARG A 20 56.61 -15.02 -19.99
N PRO A 21 57.04 -15.72 -21.04
CA PRO A 21 58.25 -15.32 -21.73
C PRO A 21 57.97 -13.94 -22.33
N GLN A 22 58.42 -12.89 -21.66
CA GLN A 22 58.47 -11.59 -22.31
C GLN A 22 59.37 -11.79 -23.54
N PRO A 23 58.95 -11.37 -24.74
CA PRO A 23 59.80 -11.49 -25.92
C PRO A 23 61.05 -10.66 -25.67
N LEU A 24 62.12 -11.33 -25.27
CA LEU A 24 63.43 -10.73 -25.09
C LEU A 24 63.98 -10.49 -26.50
N ALA A 25 63.80 -9.26 -26.98
CA ALA A 25 64.26 -8.89 -28.33
C ALA A 25 65.78 -8.96 -28.46
N GLY A 26 66.53 -8.86 -27.35
CA GLY A 26 67.97 -9.01 -27.31
C GLY A 26 68.55 -8.71 -25.92
N VAL A 27 69.82 -9.07 -25.74
CA VAL A 27 70.62 -8.73 -24.55
C VAL A 27 71.85 -7.97 -25.04
N VAL A 28 72.16 -6.86 -24.37
CA VAL A 28 73.35 -6.06 -24.65
C VAL A 28 74.24 -6.09 -23.41
N PHE A 29 75.53 -6.33 -23.60
CA PHE A 29 76.52 -6.35 -22.53
C PHE A 29 77.42 -5.13 -22.65
N SER A 30 77.83 -4.58 -21.51
CA SER A 30 78.88 -3.56 -21.41
C SER A 30 79.91 -3.99 -20.39
N GLU A 31 81.10 -3.41 -20.47
CA GLU A 31 82.08 -3.50 -19.39
C GLU A 31 81.53 -2.90 -18.08
N ALA A 32 82.11 -3.31 -16.95
CA ALA A 32 81.71 -2.83 -15.64
C ALA A 32 82.01 -1.32 -15.51
N SER A 33 80.97 -0.53 -15.24
CA SER A 33 81.13 0.91 -14.98
C SER A 33 81.67 1.10 -13.56
N VAL A 34 82.81 1.79 -13.46
CA VAL A 34 83.56 2.00 -12.21
C VAL A 34 82.89 3.05 -11.30
N GLU A 35 82.03 3.91 -11.86
CA GLU A 35 81.38 5.03 -11.15
C GLU A 35 79.90 4.77 -10.81
N ALA A 36 79.34 3.61 -11.16
CA ALA A 36 77.93 3.27 -10.90
C ALA A 36 77.68 2.83 -9.45
N GLY A 37 78.06 3.65 -8.47
CA GLY A 37 77.81 3.44 -7.05
C GLY A 37 76.30 3.30 -6.76
N ARG A 38 75.87 2.12 -6.32
CA ARG A 38 74.45 1.79 -6.07
C ARG A 38 73.99 2.30 -4.70
N SER A 39 73.35 3.45 -4.65
CA SER A 39 72.78 3.98 -3.40
C SER A 39 71.33 3.52 -3.12
N VAL A 40 70.61 3.02 -4.14
CA VAL A 40 69.18 2.61 -4.02
C VAL A 40 68.98 1.19 -4.58
N ARG A 41 68.12 0.40 -3.89
CA ARG A 41 67.89 -1.04 -4.14
C ARG A 41 67.45 -1.37 -5.58
N HIS A 42 66.79 -0.45 -6.29
CA HIS A 42 66.33 -0.62 -7.67
C HIS A 42 66.73 0.56 -8.56
N HIS A 43 68.00 0.93 -8.54
CA HIS A 43 68.54 2.00 -9.37
C HIS A 43 69.19 1.44 -10.64
N TRP A 44 68.94 2.09 -11.77
CA TRP A 44 69.71 1.87 -12.99
C TRP A 44 70.90 2.84 -12.98
N GLY A 45 72.11 2.31 -12.86
CA GLY A 45 73.35 3.08 -12.95
C GLY A 45 73.60 3.47 -14.40
N ARG A 46 73.06 4.62 -14.80
CA ARG A 46 73.13 5.14 -16.16
C ARG A 46 74.50 5.78 -16.40
N ASP A 47 75.29 5.18 -17.28
CA ASP A 47 76.53 5.73 -17.84
C ASP A 47 76.21 6.40 -19.20
N ASN A 48 77.05 7.32 -19.68
CA ASN A 48 76.91 8.01 -20.97
C ASN A 48 76.72 7.03 -22.14
N ARG A 49 77.31 5.84 -22.04
CA ARG A 49 77.20 4.77 -23.05
C ARG A 49 75.76 4.26 -23.23
N TRP A 50 74.98 4.29 -22.15
CA TRP A 50 73.61 3.76 -22.12
C TRP A 50 72.54 4.80 -22.51
N GLU A 51 72.90 6.08 -22.69
CA GLU A 51 71.95 7.14 -23.08
C GLU A 51 71.44 7.00 -24.52
N THR A 52 72.27 6.43 -25.39
CA THR A 52 71.96 6.22 -26.81
C THR A 52 70.77 5.28 -27.01
N ILE A 53 70.54 4.33 -26.08
CA ILE A 53 69.44 3.36 -26.17
C ILE A 53 68.07 4.02 -25.99
N PRO A 54 67.75 4.72 -24.89
CA PRO A 54 66.46 5.40 -24.75
C PRO A 54 66.24 6.49 -25.81
N ASP A 55 67.29 7.14 -26.29
CA ASP A 55 67.17 8.12 -27.37
C ASP A 55 66.82 7.45 -28.70
N SER A 56 67.46 6.31 -29.02
CA SER A 56 67.14 5.53 -30.22
C SER A 56 65.68 5.07 -30.24
N VAL A 57 65.09 4.77 -29.06
CA VAL A 57 63.70 4.34 -28.91
C VAL A 57 62.68 5.38 -29.39
N LEU A 58 63.00 6.67 -29.30
CA LEU A 58 62.12 7.75 -29.77
C LEU A 58 62.01 7.77 -31.31
N TRP A 59 63.06 7.31 -32.00
CA TRP A 59 63.14 7.21 -33.46
C TRP A 59 62.48 5.95 -34.03
N LEU A 60 62.03 5.00 -33.19
CA LEU A 60 61.34 3.81 -33.68
C LEU A 60 59.91 4.13 -34.17
N PRO A 61 59.45 3.47 -35.26
CA PRO A 61 58.06 3.53 -35.72
C PRO A 61 57.09 3.17 -34.60
N ALA A 62 55.88 3.76 -34.61
CA ALA A 62 54.91 3.63 -33.52
C ALA A 62 54.57 2.18 -33.12
N GLY A 63 54.70 1.22 -34.03
CA GLY A 63 54.48 -0.21 -33.77
C GLY A 63 55.58 -0.91 -32.96
N LEU A 64 56.80 -0.36 -32.91
CA LEU A 64 57.96 -0.95 -32.20
C LEU A 64 58.34 -0.16 -30.94
N ARG A 65 57.59 0.90 -30.60
CA ARG A 65 57.82 1.67 -29.38
C ARG A 65 57.49 0.82 -28.15
N PRO A 66 58.27 0.94 -27.05
CA PRO A 66 58.02 0.20 -25.83
C PRO A 66 56.65 0.57 -25.28
N ARG A 67 55.75 -0.40 -25.27
CA ARG A 67 54.43 -0.26 -24.67
C ARG A 67 54.50 -0.80 -23.25
N LYS A 68 54.12 0.01 -22.27
CA LYS A 68 54.01 -0.46 -20.88
C LYS A 68 53.03 -1.65 -20.86
N GLN A 69 53.53 -2.85 -20.60
CA GLN A 69 52.77 -4.12 -20.58
C GLN A 69 51.96 -4.30 -19.28
N GLY A 70 51.38 -3.22 -18.76
CA GLY A 70 50.53 -3.23 -17.57
C GLY A 70 49.10 -2.85 -17.92
N VAL A 71 48.12 -3.53 -17.30
CA VAL A 71 46.72 -3.08 -17.35
C VAL A 71 46.67 -1.68 -16.72
N ASN A 72 46.29 -0.67 -17.50
CA ASN A 72 46.16 0.69 -16.98
C ASN A 72 44.87 0.78 -16.15
N TRP A 73 45.00 0.48 -14.86
CA TRP A 73 43.90 0.47 -13.89
C TRP A 73 43.14 1.80 -13.85
N MET A 74 43.80 2.94 -14.06
CA MET A 74 43.13 4.25 -14.13
C MET A 74 42.21 4.37 -15.35
N ARG A 75 42.61 3.83 -16.51
CA ARG A 75 41.73 3.76 -17.70
C ARG A 75 40.57 2.80 -17.51
N GLY A 76 40.83 1.67 -16.84
CA GLY A 76 39.78 0.72 -16.45
C GLY A 76 38.74 1.38 -15.55
N MET A 77 39.18 2.08 -14.50
CA MET A 77 38.32 2.85 -13.61
C MET A 77 37.55 3.94 -14.35
N SER A 78 38.18 4.69 -15.27
CA SER A 78 37.47 5.75 -15.99
C SER A 78 36.37 5.20 -16.91
N VAL A 79 36.63 4.07 -17.58
CA VAL A 79 35.61 3.40 -18.40
C VAL A 79 34.49 2.84 -17.53
N ALA A 80 34.81 2.23 -16.40
CA ALA A 80 33.82 1.74 -15.44
C ALA A 80 32.96 2.89 -14.88
N ALA A 81 33.57 4.02 -14.52
CA ALA A 81 32.86 5.21 -14.04
C ALA A 81 31.96 5.80 -15.14
N ALA A 82 32.43 5.89 -16.38
CA ALA A 82 31.62 6.35 -17.51
C ALA A 82 30.43 5.42 -17.78
N ALA A 83 30.64 4.11 -17.76
CA ALA A 83 29.56 3.13 -17.90
C ALA A 83 28.53 3.25 -16.77
N LEU A 84 28.98 3.47 -15.53
CA LEU A 84 28.09 3.65 -14.38
C LEU A 84 27.28 4.94 -14.48
N MET A 85 27.88 6.04 -14.96
CA MET A 85 27.15 7.29 -15.24
C MET A 85 26.08 7.11 -16.32
N LEU A 86 26.38 6.39 -17.40
CA LEU A 86 25.40 6.09 -18.45
C LEU A 86 24.25 5.22 -17.93
N LEU A 87 24.56 4.20 -17.12
CA LEU A 87 23.54 3.36 -16.48
C LEU A 87 22.64 4.17 -15.54
N TRP A 88 23.24 5.09 -14.78
CA TRP A 88 22.50 5.96 -13.87
C TRP A 88 21.61 6.95 -14.64
N ALA A 89 22.12 7.56 -15.72
CA ALA A 89 21.34 8.43 -16.59
C ALA A 89 20.16 7.69 -17.25
N ALA A 90 20.37 6.46 -17.72
CA ALA A 90 19.29 5.62 -18.25
C ALA A 90 18.25 5.25 -17.17
N SER A 91 18.68 5.01 -15.93
CA SER A 91 17.77 4.74 -14.81
C SER A 91 16.92 5.97 -14.46
N MET A 92 17.53 7.17 -14.51
CA MET A 92 16.85 8.45 -14.29
C MET A 92 15.79 8.74 -15.36
N THR A 93 16.09 8.49 -16.64
CA THR A 93 15.12 8.74 -17.72
C THR A 93 13.91 7.81 -17.65
N VAL A 94 14.13 6.52 -17.37
CA VAL A 94 13.04 5.56 -17.14
C VAL A 94 12.17 6.02 -15.96
N SER A 95 12.80 6.44 -14.86
CA SER A 95 12.09 6.94 -13.68
C SER A 95 11.29 8.20 -13.98
N PHE A 96 11.85 9.15 -14.74
CA PHE A 96 11.15 10.36 -15.14
C PHE A 96 9.91 10.07 -15.99
N ILE A 97 10.02 9.20 -17.00
CA ILE A 97 8.88 8.85 -17.87
C ILE A 97 7.79 8.16 -17.07
N ALA A 98 8.15 7.19 -16.22
CA ALA A 98 7.21 6.47 -15.39
C ALA A 98 6.47 7.38 -14.40
N ASN A 99 7.19 8.27 -13.71
CA ASN A 99 6.59 9.25 -12.79
C ASN A 99 5.69 10.26 -13.53
N ARG A 100 6.12 10.78 -14.69
CA ARG A 100 5.27 11.66 -15.54
C ARG A 100 3.97 10.98 -15.95
N HIS A 101 4.04 9.72 -16.36
CA HIS A 101 2.86 8.97 -16.77
C HIS A 101 1.88 8.78 -15.60
N LEU A 102 2.39 8.48 -14.40
CA LEU A 102 1.58 8.41 -13.18
C LEU A 102 0.87 9.73 -12.87
N VAL A 103 1.60 10.85 -12.94
CA VAL A 103 1.03 12.19 -12.73
C VAL A 103 -0.07 12.50 -13.76
N ALA A 104 0.15 12.18 -15.03
CA ALA A 104 -0.82 12.44 -16.09
C ALA A 104 -2.13 11.66 -15.88
N ILE A 105 -2.05 10.38 -15.50
CA ILE A 105 -3.24 9.57 -15.18
C ILE A 105 -3.96 10.15 -13.97
N ALA A 106 -3.23 10.50 -12.92
CA ALA A 106 -3.81 11.06 -11.70
C ALA A 106 -4.55 12.38 -11.97
N GLN A 107 -3.98 13.26 -12.80
CA GLN A 107 -4.61 14.51 -13.20
C GLN A 107 -5.92 14.29 -13.94
N GLU A 108 -5.96 13.33 -14.88
CA GLU A 108 -7.19 13.04 -15.62
C GLU A 108 -8.27 12.43 -14.70
N GLN A 109 -7.88 11.55 -13.77
CA GLN A 109 -8.80 10.99 -12.79
C GLN A 109 -9.41 12.06 -11.89
N VAL A 110 -8.61 13.01 -11.39
CA VAL A 110 -9.11 14.14 -10.60
C VAL A 110 -10.05 14.99 -11.44
N ARG A 111 -9.69 15.30 -12.69
CA ARG A 111 -10.52 16.10 -13.60
C ARG A 111 -11.89 15.48 -13.83
N LEU A 112 -11.95 14.15 -14.02
CA LEU A 112 -13.20 13.42 -14.22
C LEU A 112 -14.01 13.33 -12.91
N ALA A 113 -13.35 13.16 -11.77
CA ALA A 113 -14.03 13.11 -10.47
C ALA A 113 -14.62 14.48 -10.05
N SER A 114 -13.92 15.58 -10.35
CA SER A 114 -14.31 16.95 -10.00
C SER A 114 -15.22 17.63 -11.04
N ALA A 115 -15.49 16.98 -12.19
CA ALA A 115 -16.37 17.52 -13.21
C ALA A 115 -17.83 17.45 -12.76
N GLU A 116 -18.30 18.54 -12.13
CA GLU A 116 -19.64 18.69 -11.56
C GLU A 116 -20.80 18.39 -12.53
N LYS A 117 -20.56 18.55 -13.84
CA LYS A 117 -21.55 18.33 -14.91
C LYS A 117 -21.64 16.87 -15.40
N GLN A 118 -20.83 15.95 -14.89
CA GLN A 118 -20.85 14.56 -15.35
C GLN A 118 -21.89 13.71 -14.61
N PRO A 119 -22.46 12.68 -15.26
CA PRO A 119 -23.40 11.75 -14.63
C PRO A 119 -22.81 11.13 -13.35
N LEU A 120 -23.63 10.96 -12.32
CA LEU A 120 -23.21 10.44 -11.01
C LEU A 120 -22.47 9.10 -11.10
N ALA A 121 -22.87 8.23 -12.02
CA ALA A 121 -22.20 6.96 -12.30
C ALA A 121 -20.76 7.11 -12.82
N VAL A 122 -20.50 8.10 -13.67
CA VAL A 122 -19.16 8.38 -14.21
C VAL A 122 -18.25 8.93 -13.11
N ARG A 123 -18.79 9.83 -12.28
CA ARG A 123 -18.09 10.35 -11.09
C ARG A 123 -17.74 9.25 -10.10
N LEU A 124 -18.68 8.34 -9.83
CA LEU A 124 -18.44 7.18 -8.96
C LEU A 124 -17.36 6.26 -9.51
N HIS A 125 -17.36 6.01 -10.83
CA HIS A 125 -16.33 5.22 -11.47
C HIS A 125 -14.96 5.90 -11.39
N ALA A 126 -14.88 7.20 -11.66
CA ALA A 126 -13.66 7.99 -11.52
C ALA A 126 -13.13 7.97 -10.07
N LEU A 127 -14.02 8.08 -9.08
CA LEU A 127 -13.66 7.97 -7.66
C LEU A 127 -13.13 6.58 -7.31
N SER A 128 -13.73 5.52 -7.84
CA SER A 128 -13.22 4.15 -7.62
C SER A 128 -11.85 3.93 -8.26
N ALA A 129 -11.58 4.56 -9.41
CA ALA A 129 -10.27 4.51 -10.06
C ALA A 129 -9.22 5.29 -9.25
N LEU A 130 -9.59 6.47 -8.74
CA LEU A 130 -8.74 7.31 -7.87
C LEU A 130 -8.45 6.59 -6.54
N GLN A 131 -9.44 5.91 -5.96
CA GLN A 131 -9.22 5.07 -4.78
C GLN A 131 -8.19 3.97 -5.04
N LYS A 132 -8.28 3.27 -6.18
CA LYS A 132 -7.30 2.23 -6.54
C LYS A 132 -5.89 2.80 -6.65
N THR A 133 -5.74 3.97 -7.29
CA THR A 133 -4.43 4.62 -7.39
C THR A 133 -3.91 5.05 -6.02
N LEU A 134 -4.75 5.64 -5.15
CA LEU A 134 -4.38 5.97 -3.77
C LEU A 134 -3.93 4.74 -2.97
N SER A 135 -4.71 3.65 -2.99
CA SER A 135 -4.35 2.43 -2.27
C SER A 135 -3.01 1.84 -2.73
N GLN A 136 -2.70 1.97 -4.03
CA GLN A 136 -1.42 1.55 -4.57
C GLN A 136 -0.28 2.47 -4.14
N LEU A 137 -0.49 3.79 -4.13
CA LEU A 137 0.50 4.77 -3.67
C LEU A 137 0.80 4.58 -2.18
N GLU A 138 -0.23 4.35 -1.36
CA GLU A 138 -0.09 4.11 0.08
C GLU A 138 0.65 2.80 0.37
N TYR A 139 0.30 1.72 -0.33
CA TYR A 139 1.04 0.46 -0.26
C TYR A 139 2.53 0.64 -0.58
N ARG A 140 2.84 1.42 -1.63
CA ARG A 140 4.22 1.75 -2.02
C ARG A 140 4.93 2.66 -1.03
N SER A 141 4.21 3.53 -0.33
CA SER A 141 4.79 4.37 0.73
C SER A 141 5.24 3.51 1.91
N GLN A 142 4.43 2.51 2.29
CA GLN A 142 4.73 1.61 3.40
C GLN A 142 5.77 0.52 3.06
N HIS A 143 5.70 -0.07 1.86
CA HIS A 143 6.54 -1.21 1.46
C HIS A 143 7.70 -0.84 0.52
N GLY A 144 7.79 0.43 0.13
CA GLY A 144 8.77 0.94 -0.82
C GLY A 144 8.29 0.93 -2.27
N ALA A 145 8.66 1.97 -3.02
CA ALA A 145 8.35 2.06 -4.43
C ALA A 145 9.16 1.05 -5.28
N PRO A 146 8.64 0.62 -6.45
CA PRO A 146 9.41 -0.14 -7.42
C PRO A 146 10.72 0.55 -7.82
N TRP A 147 11.79 -0.21 -8.08
CA TRP A 147 13.12 0.31 -8.39
C TRP A 147 13.12 1.31 -9.57
N TYR A 148 12.27 1.09 -10.57
CA TYR A 148 12.15 1.96 -11.74
C TYR A 148 11.52 3.33 -11.43
N LEU A 149 10.88 3.51 -10.27
CA LEU A 149 10.36 4.81 -9.80
C LEU A 149 11.32 5.52 -8.82
N ARG A 150 12.34 4.80 -8.31
CA ARG A 150 13.12 5.19 -7.13
C ARG A 150 14.41 5.96 -7.40
N ALA A 151 14.82 6.16 -8.65
CA ALA A 151 16.07 6.84 -8.97
C ALA A 151 15.99 8.34 -8.59
N GLY A 152 15.89 8.70 -7.32
CA GLY A 152 15.80 10.08 -6.80
C GLY A 152 14.55 10.88 -7.19
N LEU A 153 13.69 10.36 -8.06
CA LEU A 153 12.59 11.08 -8.71
C LEU A 153 11.19 10.59 -8.32
N SER A 154 11.07 9.79 -7.25
CA SER A 154 9.80 9.20 -6.83
C SER A 154 8.79 10.29 -6.49
N GLN A 155 7.72 10.39 -7.28
CA GLN A 155 6.60 11.30 -7.04
C GLN A 155 5.51 10.66 -6.15
N ASN A 156 5.77 9.49 -5.57
CA ASN A 156 4.76 8.67 -4.88
C ASN A 156 4.11 9.42 -3.72
N ASP A 157 4.92 9.95 -2.80
CA ASP A 157 4.43 10.58 -1.57
C ASP A 157 3.87 11.99 -1.86
N ASP A 158 4.46 12.72 -2.80
CA ASP A 158 3.94 14.01 -3.27
C ASP A 158 2.56 13.86 -3.93
N LEU A 159 2.39 12.84 -4.78
CA LEU A 159 1.09 12.51 -5.38
C LEU A 159 0.09 12.07 -4.32
N LEU A 160 0.48 11.24 -3.36
CA LEU A 160 -0.38 10.84 -2.27
C LEU A 160 -0.86 12.07 -1.48
N ALA A 161 0.07 12.94 -1.07
CA ALA A 161 -0.25 14.17 -0.34
C ALA A 161 -1.16 15.13 -1.13
N ALA A 162 -1.03 15.18 -2.45
CA ALA A 162 -1.85 16.04 -3.31
C ALA A 162 -3.25 15.45 -3.62
N LEU A 163 -3.35 14.14 -3.82
CA LEU A 163 -4.59 13.46 -4.24
C LEU A 163 -5.51 13.13 -3.07
N PHE A 164 -4.95 12.74 -1.93
CA PHE A 164 -5.74 12.27 -0.78
C PHE A 164 -6.74 13.33 -0.28
N PRO A 165 -6.37 14.61 -0.09
CA PRO A 165 -7.32 15.64 0.33
C PRO A 165 -8.44 15.89 -0.68
N ARG A 166 -8.14 15.81 -1.99
CA ARG A 166 -9.12 16.01 -3.06
C ARG A 166 -10.15 14.88 -3.11
N TYR A 167 -9.69 13.65 -3.00
CA TYR A 167 -10.56 12.48 -2.89
C TYR A 167 -11.48 12.56 -1.67
N GLY A 168 -10.91 12.93 -0.52
CA GLY A 168 -11.63 13.12 0.74
C GLY A 168 -12.72 14.17 0.66
N GLY A 169 -12.38 15.37 0.19
CA GLY A 169 -13.29 16.52 0.16
C GLY A 169 -14.47 16.38 -0.80
N GLU A 170 -14.23 15.90 -2.02
CA GLU A 170 -15.25 15.95 -3.08
C GLU A 170 -16.03 14.65 -3.25
N GLY A 171 -15.39 13.50 -3.06
CA GLY A 171 -15.96 12.20 -3.41
C GLY A 171 -16.33 11.34 -2.22
N ALA A 172 -15.33 10.96 -1.43
CA ALA A 172 -15.52 10.02 -0.33
C ALA A 172 -16.42 10.61 0.77
N ALA A 173 -16.23 11.89 1.12
CA ALA A 173 -17.13 12.58 2.04
C ALA A 173 -18.54 12.78 1.46
N ALA A 174 -18.71 12.84 0.13
CA ALA A 174 -20.04 12.88 -0.47
C ALA A 174 -20.75 11.53 -0.31
N ALA A 175 -20.08 10.42 -0.61
CA ALA A 175 -20.62 9.08 -0.39
C ALA A 175 -20.97 8.83 1.09
N ALA A 176 -20.09 9.25 2.01
CA ALA A 176 -20.34 9.16 3.44
C ALA A 176 -21.55 10.01 3.89
N ARG A 177 -21.72 11.23 3.35
CA ARG A 177 -22.90 12.06 3.62
C ARG A 177 -24.19 11.43 3.11
N CYS A 178 -24.18 10.83 1.92
CA CYS A 178 -25.34 10.10 1.41
C CYS A 178 -25.67 8.90 2.32
N ALA A 179 -24.66 8.16 2.78
CA ALA A 179 -24.85 7.08 3.75
C ALA A 179 -25.43 7.58 5.08
N ALA A 180 -24.92 8.70 5.60
CA ALA A 180 -25.44 9.31 6.81
C ALA A 180 -26.91 9.74 6.65
N HIS A 181 -27.25 10.41 5.56
CA HIS A 181 -28.63 10.81 5.26
C HIS A 181 -29.58 9.61 5.18
N HIS A 182 -29.17 8.54 4.48
CA HIS A 182 -29.95 7.31 4.42
C HIS A 182 -30.18 6.70 5.81
N LEU A 183 -29.15 6.66 6.66
CA LEU A 183 -29.27 6.16 8.03
C LEU A 183 -30.17 7.07 8.89
N GLU A 184 -30.06 8.40 8.74
CA GLU A 184 -30.89 9.37 9.44
C GLU A 184 -32.38 9.21 9.07
N GLU A 185 -32.71 8.99 7.80
CA GLU A 185 -34.08 8.70 7.35
C GLU A 185 -34.64 7.44 8.01
N GLN A 186 -33.86 6.35 8.01
CA GLN A 186 -34.27 5.07 8.63
C GLN A 186 -34.47 5.19 10.14
N LEU A 187 -33.55 5.89 10.81
CA LEU A 187 -33.63 6.14 12.26
C LEU A 187 -34.81 7.05 12.61
N THR A 188 -35.08 8.07 11.80
CA THR A 188 -36.22 8.96 11.97
C THR A 188 -37.54 8.20 11.78
N ALA A 189 -37.63 7.34 10.76
CA ALA A 189 -38.78 6.47 10.54
C ALA A 189 -39.02 5.55 11.75
N PHE A 190 -37.96 5.00 12.35
CA PHE A 190 -38.09 4.21 13.58
C PHE A 190 -38.62 5.03 14.76
N VAL A 191 -38.14 6.26 14.96
CA VAL A 191 -38.59 7.15 16.05
C VAL A 191 -40.07 7.52 15.89
N GLN A 192 -40.55 7.65 14.65
CA GLN A 192 -41.93 8.00 14.32
C GLN A 192 -42.93 6.83 14.41
N LEU A 193 -42.47 5.58 14.54
CA LEU A 193 -43.38 4.43 14.67
C LEU A 193 -44.33 4.59 15.87
N PRO A 194 -45.61 4.17 15.80
CA PRO A 194 -46.56 4.24 16.91
C PRO A 194 -46.21 3.33 18.12
N PRO A 195 -46.59 3.72 19.36
CA PRO A 195 -46.30 3.01 20.63
C PRO A 195 -46.47 1.50 20.57
N ASP A 196 -47.60 1.06 20.01
CA ASP A 196 -48.10 -0.31 20.14
C ASP A 196 -47.99 -1.12 18.84
N SER A 197 -47.17 -0.67 17.88
CA SER A 197 -47.03 -1.37 16.60
C SER A 197 -46.11 -2.59 16.74
N PRO A 198 -46.54 -3.80 16.30
CA PRO A 198 -45.70 -5.00 16.31
C PRO A 198 -44.52 -4.90 15.33
N LEU A 199 -44.56 -3.97 14.38
CA LEU A 199 -43.44 -3.65 13.49
C LEU A 199 -42.25 -3.07 14.26
N ARG A 200 -42.51 -2.33 15.34
CA ARG A 200 -41.46 -1.69 16.13
C ARG A 200 -40.57 -2.72 16.84
N GLU A 201 -41.15 -3.82 17.32
CA GLU A 201 -40.40 -4.92 17.93
C GLU A 201 -39.44 -5.56 16.92
N LYS A 202 -39.92 -5.80 15.69
CA LYS A 202 -39.10 -6.38 14.61
C LYS A 202 -37.96 -5.44 14.22
N MET A 203 -38.24 -4.14 14.10
CA MET A 203 -37.26 -3.14 13.67
C MET A 203 -36.24 -2.74 14.73
N THR A 204 -36.47 -3.06 16.01
CA THR A 204 -35.58 -2.64 17.10
C THR A 204 -34.14 -3.14 16.92
N LYS A 205 -33.94 -4.39 16.47
CA LYS A 205 -32.59 -4.92 16.20
C LYS A 205 -31.92 -4.19 15.03
N THR A 206 -32.67 -3.94 13.96
CA THR A 206 -32.20 -3.23 12.77
C THR A 206 -31.83 -1.78 13.11
N ALA A 207 -32.71 -1.06 13.82
CA ALA A 207 -32.48 0.32 14.25
C ALA A 207 -31.25 0.46 15.18
N TYR A 208 -30.97 -0.54 16.02
CA TYR A 208 -29.72 -0.58 16.79
C TYR A 208 -28.49 -0.69 15.89
N GLY A 209 -28.52 -1.57 14.87
CA GLY A 209 -27.46 -1.72 13.87
C GLY A 209 -27.22 -0.42 13.09
N GLN A 210 -28.31 0.22 12.63
CA GLN A 210 -28.29 1.49 11.91
C GLN A 210 -27.74 2.63 12.77
N LEU A 211 -28.14 2.72 14.04
CA LEU A 211 -27.58 3.70 14.98
C LEU A 211 -26.08 3.47 15.18
N LYS A 212 -25.64 2.20 15.28
CA LYS A 212 -24.22 1.87 15.39
C LYS A 212 -23.44 2.31 14.14
N GLN A 213 -23.95 2.05 12.93
CA GLN A 213 -23.32 2.52 11.68
C GLN A 213 -23.24 4.05 11.61
N TYR A 214 -24.31 4.75 12.00
CA TYR A 214 -24.33 6.21 12.03
C TYR A 214 -23.28 6.77 13.00
N LEU A 215 -23.17 6.17 14.19
CA LEU A 215 -22.15 6.56 15.17
C LEU A 215 -20.72 6.26 14.71
N MET A 216 -20.52 5.25 13.85
CA MET A 216 -19.20 4.98 13.27
C MET A 216 -18.76 6.09 12.31
N LEU A 217 -19.65 6.61 11.47
CA LEU A 217 -19.36 7.73 10.55
C LEU A 217 -18.96 9.02 11.28
N THR A 218 -19.47 9.20 12.49
CA THR A 218 -19.28 10.41 13.27
C THR A 218 -18.21 10.27 14.35
N ARG A 219 -17.76 9.04 14.66
CA ARG A 219 -16.73 8.73 15.65
C ARG A 219 -15.64 7.83 15.04
N PRO A 220 -14.57 8.41 14.45
CA PRO A 220 -13.51 7.67 13.78
C PRO A 220 -12.89 6.58 14.66
N GLU A 221 -12.74 6.84 15.96
CA GLU A 221 -12.12 5.93 16.93
C GLU A 221 -12.86 4.59 17.09
N LYS A 222 -14.14 4.52 16.71
CA LYS A 222 -14.98 3.33 16.82
C LYS A 222 -15.30 2.71 15.47
N MET A 223 -14.65 3.17 14.40
CA MET A 223 -14.88 2.70 13.04
C MET A 223 -14.28 1.29 12.86
N ASP A 224 -15.14 0.34 12.49
CA ASP A 224 -14.72 -0.95 11.93
C ASP A 224 -15.06 -0.92 10.44
N ALA A 225 -14.05 -0.74 9.60
CA ALA A 225 -14.24 -0.48 8.19
C ALA A 225 -14.90 -1.65 7.44
N THR A 226 -14.52 -2.88 7.78
CA THR A 226 -15.05 -4.09 7.12
C THR A 226 -16.48 -4.35 7.56
N TRP A 227 -16.77 -4.24 8.85
CA TRP A 227 -18.13 -4.39 9.36
C TRP A 227 -19.04 -3.29 8.80
N PHE A 228 -18.60 -2.02 8.86
CA PHE A 228 -19.36 -0.88 8.38
C PHE A 228 -19.74 -1.03 6.91
N ALA A 229 -18.78 -1.29 6.02
CA ALA A 229 -19.03 -1.40 4.59
C ALA A 229 -19.95 -2.59 4.26
N THR A 230 -19.74 -3.73 4.93
CA THR A 230 -20.54 -4.95 4.68
C THR A 230 -21.99 -4.77 5.14
N THR A 231 -22.19 -4.30 6.37
CA THR A 231 -23.54 -4.13 6.93
C THR A 231 -24.28 -3.01 6.21
N LEU A 232 -23.60 -1.89 5.88
CA LEU A 232 -24.26 -0.79 5.19
C LEU A 232 -24.74 -1.20 3.79
N MET A 233 -23.98 -2.03 3.07
CA MET A 233 -24.40 -2.53 1.75
C MET A 233 -25.58 -3.52 1.83
N GLN A 234 -25.75 -4.23 2.95
CA GLN A 234 -26.92 -5.08 3.19
C GLN A 234 -28.17 -4.25 3.44
N ASP A 235 -28.04 -3.17 4.20
CA ASP A 235 -29.16 -2.27 4.54
C ASP A 235 -29.48 -1.28 3.41
N TRP A 236 -28.50 -0.98 2.55
CA TRP A 236 -28.59 0.00 1.46
C TRP A 236 -28.24 -0.60 0.09
N PRO A 237 -29.04 -1.56 -0.42
CA PRO A 237 -28.72 -2.29 -1.65
C PRO A 237 -28.90 -1.46 -2.92
N GLN A 238 -29.72 -0.40 -2.88
CA GLN A 238 -30.00 0.50 -4.00
C GLN A 238 -29.74 1.95 -3.58
N HIS A 239 -28.95 2.66 -4.40
CA HIS A 239 -28.67 4.08 -4.19
C HIS A 239 -29.42 4.89 -5.25
N SER A 240 -30.33 5.76 -4.82
CA SER A 240 -31.09 6.63 -5.72
C SER A 240 -30.13 7.47 -6.60
N GLY A 241 -30.34 7.46 -7.91
CA GLY A 241 -29.50 8.17 -8.88
C GLY A 241 -28.25 7.41 -9.37
N ILE A 242 -27.98 6.20 -8.88
CA ILE A 242 -26.89 5.33 -9.35
C ILE A 242 -27.50 3.99 -9.80
N ALA A 243 -27.05 3.44 -10.92
CA ALA A 243 -27.50 2.12 -11.36
C ALA A 243 -27.05 1.04 -10.36
N ASP A 244 -27.95 0.12 -10.01
CA ASP A 244 -27.73 -0.93 -8.99
C ASP A 244 -26.43 -1.71 -9.22
N ALA A 245 -26.15 -2.10 -10.46
CA ALA A 245 -24.94 -2.83 -10.81
C ALA A 245 -23.65 -2.04 -10.51
N VAL A 246 -23.69 -0.71 -10.71
CA VAL A 246 -22.55 0.18 -10.46
C VAL A 246 -22.37 0.39 -8.96
N TRP A 247 -23.47 0.56 -8.22
CA TRP A 247 -23.45 0.68 -6.76
C TRP A 247 -22.92 -0.59 -6.10
N GLN A 248 -23.44 -1.76 -6.47
CA GLN A 248 -22.98 -3.05 -5.93
C GLN A 248 -21.53 -3.36 -6.29
N GLY A 249 -21.07 -2.94 -7.48
CA GLY A 249 -19.68 -3.18 -7.92
C GLY A 249 -18.63 -2.29 -7.28
N SER A 250 -18.98 -1.06 -6.88
CA SER A 250 -18.00 -0.07 -6.39
C SER A 250 -18.27 0.43 -4.96
N GLY A 251 -19.53 0.46 -4.53
CA GLY A 251 -19.98 0.92 -3.21
C GLY A 251 -19.26 0.25 -2.03
N PRO A 252 -19.17 -1.10 -1.95
CA PRO A 252 -18.50 -1.76 -0.84
C PRO A 252 -17.03 -1.31 -0.69
N SER A 253 -16.31 -1.24 -1.82
CA SER A 253 -14.90 -0.82 -1.81
C SER A 253 -14.71 0.65 -1.44
N LEU A 254 -15.61 1.54 -1.92
CA LEU A 254 -15.59 2.97 -1.61
C LEU A 254 -15.84 3.21 -0.12
N LEU A 255 -16.86 2.56 0.44
CA LEU A 255 -17.22 2.67 1.85
C LEU A 255 -16.13 2.09 2.75
N ALA A 256 -15.57 0.93 2.41
CA ALA A 256 -14.50 0.31 3.19
C ALA A 256 -13.23 1.18 3.21
N PHE A 257 -12.84 1.76 2.07
CA PHE A 257 -11.67 2.62 2.01
C PHE A 257 -11.87 3.93 2.75
N TYR A 258 -13.03 4.57 2.60
CA TYR A 258 -13.38 5.75 3.38
C TYR A 258 -13.31 5.45 4.88
N ALA A 259 -13.95 4.36 5.32
CA ALA A 259 -13.98 3.98 6.73
C ALA A 259 -12.59 3.65 7.28
N ALA A 260 -11.75 2.95 6.52
CA ALA A 260 -10.37 2.66 6.93
C ALA A 260 -9.51 3.94 7.01
N SER A 261 -9.74 4.88 6.11
CA SER A 261 -9.02 6.16 6.04
C SER A 261 -9.48 7.18 7.09
N LEU A 262 -10.67 6.99 7.68
CA LEU A 262 -11.28 7.96 8.58
C LEU A 262 -10.47 8.15 9.88
N ALA A 263 -9.79 7.10 10.35
CA ALA A 263 -8.94 7.16 11.54
C ALA A 263 -7.68 8.02 11.32
N SER A 264 -7.07 7.93 10.14
CA SER A 264 -5.90 8.73 9.78
C SER A 264 -6.27 10.14 9.29
N HIS A 265 -7.52 10.38 8.94
CA HIS A 265 -8.02 11.66 8.43
C HIS A 265 -9.28 12.14 9.19
N PRO A 266 -9.13 12.57 10.45
CA PRO A 266 -10.26 12.99 11.30
C PRO A 266 -11.08 14.14 10.72
N GLN A 267 -10.49 14.95 9.83
CA GLN A 267 -11.15 16.04 9.12
C GLN A 267 -12.30 15.57 8.21
N TRP A 268 -12.38 14.27 7.90
CA TRP A 268 -13.47 13.70 7.08
C TRP A 268 -14.68 13.26 7.92
N ARG A 269 -14.61 13.39 9.24
CA ARG A 269 -15.67 13.05 10.18
C ARG A 269 -16.92 13.89 9.90
N LEU A 270 -18.08 13.22 9.87
CA LEU A 270 -19.35 13.92 9.75
C LEU A 270 -19.81 14.52 11.10
N PRO A 271 -20.53 15.65 11.08
CA PRO A 271 -21.19 16.17 12.28
C PRO A 271 -22.23 15.17 12.78
N VAL A 272 -22.42 15.11 14.10
CA VAL A 272 -23.43 14.26 14.75
C VAL A 272 -24.71 15.07 14.94
N ASP A 273 -25.87 14.52 14.62
CA ASP A 273 -27.14 14.98 15.18
C ASP A 273 -27.37 14.35 16.58
N ASP A 274 -26.92 15.05 17.62
CA ASP A 274 -27.08 14.58 19.01
C ASP A 274 -28.56 14.46 19.42
N GLY A 275 -29.44 15.24 18.82
CA GLY A 275 -30.89 15.20 19.05
C GLY A 275 -31.49 13.90 18.55
N LEU A 276 -31.18 13.51 17.32
CA LEU A 276 -31.61 12.24 16.74
C LEU A 276 -31.03 11.05 17.53
N VAL A 277 -29.73 11.07 17.82
CA VAL A 277 -29.06 9.99 18.58
C VAL A 277 -29.71 9.79 19.95
N SER A 278 -30.00 10.87 20.68
CA SER A 278 -30.64 10.82 21.99
C SER A 278 -32.06 10.23 21.91
N GLN A 279 -32.85 10.65 20.93
CA GLN A 279 -34.21 10.15 20.71
C GLN A 279 -34.22 8.65 20.39
N VAL A 280 -33.41 8.23 19.42
CA VAL A 280 -33.29 6.82 19.02
C VAL A 280 -32.83 5.98 20.21
N ARG A 281 -31.78 6.41 20.92
CA ARG A 281 -31.25 5.68 22.09
C ARG A 281 -32.30 5.50 23.18
N THR A 282 -33.04 6.56 23.50
CA THR A 282 -34.12 6.51 24.50
C THR A 282 -35.22 5.54 24.09
N ARG A 283 -35.64 5.58 22.81
CA ARG A 283 -36.64 4.66 22.26
C ARG A 283 -36.16 3.20 22.30
N LEU A 284 -34.92 2.94 21.89
CA LEU A 284 -34.32 1.60 21.92
C LEU A 284 -34.22 1.05 23.35
N ILE A 285 -33.71 1.85 24.31
CA ILE A 285 -33.59 1.43 25.71
C ILE A 285 -34.95 1.08 26.29
N ARG A 286 -35.99 1.89 26.03
CA ARG A 286 -37.35 1.61 26.49
C ARG A 286 -37.87 0.28 25.95
N GLN A 287 -37.68 0.02 24.65
CA GLN A 287 -38.16 -1.20 24.01
C GLN A 287 -37.41 -2.45 24.50
N LEU A 288 -36.08 -2.38 24.61
CA LEU A 288 -35.28 -3.48 25.16
C LEU A 288 -35.59 -3.73 26.64
N GLY A 289 -35.76 -2.66 27.41
CA GLY A 289 -36.13 -2.73 28.83
C GLY A 289 -37.49 -3.39 29.04
N GLN A 290 -38.51 -3.00 28.25
CA GLN A 290 -39.84 -3.60 28.30
C GLN A 290 -39.78 -5.10 27.99
N ARG A 291 -39.08 -5.49 26.93
CA ARG A 291 -38.97 -6.90 26.52
C ARG A 291 -38.24 -7.76 27.56
N ASN A 292 -37.20 -7.23 28.20
CA ASN A 292 -36.51 -7.89 29.31
C ASN A 292 -37.42 -8.01 30.53
N SER A 293 -38.22 -6.97 30.82
CA SER A 293 -39.16 -7.00 31.94
C SER A 293 -40.31 -7.99 31.72
N GLU A 294 -40.84 -8.10 30.49
CA GLU A 294 -41.89 -9.08 30.14
C GLU A 294 -41.35 -10.51 30.20
N SER A 295 -40.15 -10.76 29.65
CA SER A 295 -39.52 -12.08 29.70
C SER A 295 -39.23 -12.51 31.14
N THR A 296 -38.78 -11.58 31.99
CA THR A 296 -38.55 -11.86 33.42
C THR A 296 -39.85 -11.99 34.21
N LEU A 297 -40.93 -11.28 33.84
CA LEU A 297 -42.27 -11.46 34.41
C LEU A 297 -42.86 -12.84 34.06
N TYR A 298 -42.75 -13.28 32.81
CA TYR A 298 -43.16 -14.63 32.40
C TYR A 298 -42.35 -15.70 33.12
N GLN A 299 -41.02 -15.55 33.21
CA GLN A 299 -40.19 -16.46 34.00
C GLN A 299 -40.55 -16.45 35.48
N LYS A 300 -40.88 -15.29 36.07
CA LYS A 300 -41.35 -15.21 37.46
C LYS A 300 -42.71 -15.87 37.66
N MET A 301 -43.68 -15.69 36.75
CA MET A 301 -44.94 -16.41 36.81
C MET A 301 -44.73 -17.92 36.66
N LEU A 302 -43.93 -18.36 35.69
CA LEU A 302 -43.62 -19.79 35.51
C LEU A 302 -42.91 -20.38 36.72
N ALA A 303 -41.96 -19.66 37.32
CA ALA A 303 -41.32 -20.08 38.56
C ALA A 303 -42.28 -20.10 39.75
N GLN A 304 -43.23 -19.16 39.82
CA GLN A 304 -44.23 -19.09 40.88
C GLN A 304 -45.29 -20.20 40.74
N VAL A 305 -45.71 -20.51 39.52
CA VAL A 305 -46.56 -21.67 39.20
C VAL A 305 -45.82 -22.98 39.49
N ALA A 306 -44.56 -23.11 39.09
CA ALA A 306 -43.74 -24.28 39.43
C ALA A 306 -43.62 -24.48 40.95
N ASN A 307 -43.37 -23.40 41.70
CA ASN A 307 -43.32 -23.44 43.16
C ASN A 307 -44.67 -23.78 43.81
N GLN A 308 -45.79 -23.34 43.22
CA GLN A 308 -47.14 -23.70 43.69
C GLN A 308 -47.46 -25.18 43.43
N VAL A 309 -47.09 -25.71 42.26
CA VAL A 309 -47.25 -27.14 41.93
C VAL A 309 -46.41 -28.03 42.87
N CYS A 310 -45.20 -27.61 43.23
CA CYS A 310 -44.40 -28.29 44.25
C CYS A 310 -45.00 -28.24 45.65
N ARG A 311 -45.84 -27.23 45.97
CA ARG A 311 -46.45 -27.05 47.30
C ARG A 311 -47.75 -27.83 47.47
N TYR A 312 -48.41 -28.23 46.38
CA TYR A 312 -49.68 -29.00 46.41
C TYR A 312 -49.53 -30.47 45.99
N ALA A 313 -48.31 -30.97 45.76
CA ALA A 313 -48.07 -32.39 45.53
C ALA A 313 -48.25 -33.19 46.84
N PRO A 314 -49.23 -34.11 46.95
CA PRO A 314 -49.43 -34.91 48.14
C PRO A 314 -48.38 -36.03 48.18
N GLY A 315 -47.42 -35.91 49.09
CA GLY A 315 -46.38 -36.91 49.34
C GLY A 315 -45.00 -36.27 49.32
N GLY A 316 -44.35 -36.23 50.48
CA GLY A 316 -43.04 -35.63 50.68
C GLY A 316 -41.92 -36.33 49.90
N TYR A 317 -41.76 -35.96 48.63
CA TYR A 317 -40.64 -36.38 47.79
C TYR A 317 -39.81 -35.15 47.41
N ASP A 318 -38.52 -35.24 47.76
CA ASP A 318 -37.47 -34.24 47.57
C ASP A 318 -37.38 -33.75 46.11
N CYS A 319 -37.88 -32.54 45.85
CA CYS A 319 -37.91 -31.90 44.53
C CYS A 319 -36.58 -31.21 44.14
N ARG A 320 -35.43 -31.70 44.60
CA ARG A 320 -34.13 -31.10 44.25
C ARG A 320 -33.53 -31.56 42.91
N HIS A 321 -34.06 -32.63 42.30
CA HIS A 321 -33.38 -33.29 41.17
C HIS A 321 -34.13 -33.37 39.82
N ARG A 322 -35.36 -32.83 39.65
CA ARG A 322 -36.12 -32.99 38.39
C ARG A 322 -36.61 -31.74 37.64
N CYS A 323 -36.29 -30.52 38.07
CA CYS A 323 -36.72 -29.32 37.32
C CYS A 323 -35.84 -28.97 36.10
N PHE A 324 -34.77 -29.72 35.80
CA PHE A 324 -33.88 -29.40 34.67
C PHE A 324 -34.19 -30.12 33.34
N ALA A 325 -35.25 -30.95 33.27
CA ALA A 325 -35.48 -31.83 32.13
C ALA A 325 -36.59 -31.41 31.14
N SER A 326 -37.17 -30.20 31.23
CA SER A 326 -38.23 -29.79 30.26
C SER A 326 -38.05 -28.39 29.65
N VAL A 327 -36.82 -27.97 29.39
CA VAL A 327 -36.55 -26.79 28.56
C VAL A 327 -35.59 -27.18 27.44
N GLN A 328 -36.04 -28.04 26.53
CA GLN A 328 -35.47 -28.20 25.20
C GLN A 328 -36.52 -28.85 24.29
N HIS A 329 -37.41 -28.01 23.76
CA HIS A 329 -37.93 -28.11 22.40
C HIS A 329 -38.39 -26.73 21.93
#